data_AF-A0A5S3YPY6-F1
#
_entry.id   AF-A0A5S3YPY6-F1
#
_cell.length_a   1.000
_cell.length_b   1.000
_cell.length_c   1.000
_cell.angle_alpha   90.00
_cell.angle_beta   90.00
_cell.angle_gamma   90.00
#
_symmetry.space_group_name_H-M   'P 1'
#
loop_
_entity.id
_entity.type
_entity.pdbx_description
1 polymer ?
#
loop_
_entity_poly.entity_id
_entity_poly.type
_entity_poly.pdbx_seq_one_letter_code
_entity_poly.pdbx_strand_id
1 'polypeptide(L)'
;MKALESGDLTQQINDQYKGDFAKLKDSVNESIYNLANMVREINETVATVSKASAQISQSTQELNSSKESQAASIEETTVSMSEVTDKVTSNTKHAQTAMNIHKMQTNKPLKVVN
;
A
#
# COMPACT_ATOMS: atom_id res chain seq x y z
N MET A 1 -22.41 -38.03 -23.24
CA MET A 1 -23.20 -37.33 -22.19
C MET A 1 -22.56 -37.44 -20.81
N LYS A 2 -22.25 -38.64 -20.27
CA LYS A 2 -21.62 -38.78 -18.93
C LYS A 2 -20.40 -37.88 -18.66
N ALA A 3 -19.50 -37.73 -19.66
CA ALA A 3 -18.35 -36.84 -19.54
C ALA A 3 -18.77 -35.37 -19.34
N LEU A 4 -19.68 -34.87 -20.17
CA LEU A 4 -20.24 -33.52 -20.05
C LEU A 4 -20.98 -33.32 -18.72
N GLU A 5 -21.73 -34.32 -18.24
CA GLU A 5 -22.40 -34.28 -16.92
C GLU A 5 -21.39 -34.16 -15.77
N SER A 6 -20.20 -34.76 -15.90
CA SER A 6 -19.10 -34.58 -14.96
C SER A 6 -18.28 -33.31 -15.17
N GLY A 7 -18.66 -32.45 -16.14
CA GLY A 7 -17.92 -31.23 -16.48
C GLY A 7 -16.67 -31.44 -17.32
N ASP A 8 -16.47 -32.63 -17.87
CA ASP A 8 -15.40 -32.91 -18.82
C ASP A 8 -15.77 -32.39 -20.22
N LEU A 9 -15.28 -31.18 -20.50
CA LEU A 9 -15.47 -30.47 -21.78
C LEU A 9 -14.41 -30.85 -22.84
N THR A 10 -13.55 -31.84 -22.55
CA THR A 10 -12.53 -32.31 -23.50
C THR A 10 -13.07 -33.37 -24.47
N GLN A 11 -14.23 -33.95 -24.15
CA GLN A 11 -14.86 -35.01 -24.93
C GLN A 11 -15.80 -34.46 -26.00
N GLN A 12 -15.81 -35.10 -27.16
CA GLN A 12 -16.71 -34.80 -28.26
C GLN A 12 -17.47 -36.05 -28.69
N ILE A 13 -18.65 -35.86 -29.28
CA ILE A 13 -19.41 -36.95 -29.90
C ILE A 13 -18.81 -37.20 -31.30
N ASN A 14 -18.15 -38.35 -31.45
CA ASN A 14 -17.45 -38.75 -32.69
C ASN A 14 -18.23 -39.74 -33.55
N ASP A 15 -19.33 -40.30 -33.04
CA ASP A 15 -20.15 -41.26 -33.77
C ASP A 15 -20.84 -40.62 -34.98
N GLN A 16 -21.01 -41.41 -36.04
CA GLN A 16 -21.67 -41.01 -37.27
C GLN A 16 -23.19 -41.15 -37.13
N TYR A 17 -23.90 -40.05 -37.32
CA TYR A 17 -25.37 -40.04 -37.33
C TYR A 17 -25.89 -39.53 -38.68
N LYS A 18 -27.18 -39.77 -38.96
CA LYS A 18 -27.86 -39.28 -40.18
C LYS A 18 -29.08 -38.45 -39.81
N GLY A 19 -29.47 -37.56 -40.72
CA GLY A 19 -30.65 -36.71 -40.53
C GLY A 19 -30.51 -35.80 -39.32
N ASP A 20 -31.59 -35.65 -38.54
CA ASP A 20 -31.63 -34.70 -37.44
C ASP A 20 -30.68 -35.06 -36.27
N PHE A 21 -30.32 -36.34 -36.11
CA PHE A 21 -29.31 -36.74 -35.14
C PHE A 21 -27.90 -36.25 -35.50
N ALA A 22 -27.59 -36.08 -36.79
CA ALA A 22 -26.33 -35.47 -37.21
C ALA A 22 -26.26 -33.99 -36.79
N LYS A 23 -27.35 -33.25 -37.01
CA LYS A 23 -27.47 -31.85 -36.57
C LYS A 23 -27.36 -31.73 -35.05
N LEU A 24 -28.04 -32.61 -34.30
CA LEU A 24 -27.96 -32.63 -32.84
C LEU A 24 -26.53 -32.87 -32.35
N LYS A 25 -25.81 -33.82 -32.97
CA LYS A 25 -24.39 -34.09 -32.67
C LYS A 25 -23.54 -32.83 -32.87
N ASP A 26 -23.71 -32.14 -34.00
CA ASP A 26 -22.96 -30.93 -34.32
C ASP A 26 -23.27 -29.80 -33.33
N SER A 27 -24.54 -29.53 -33.03
CA SER A 27 -24.93 -28.50 -32.06
C SER A 27 -24.45 -28.79 -30.63
N VAL A 28 -24.43 -30.06 -30.21
CA VAL A 28 -23.88 -30.46 -28.91
C VAL A 28 -22.37 -30.23 -28.87
N ASN A 29 -21.63 -30.66 -29.90
CA ASN A 29 -20.18 -30.44 -29.97
C ASN A 29 -19.82 -28.95 -29.99
N GLU A 30 -20.59 -28.13 -30.70
CA GLU A 30 -20.41 -26.67 -30.71
C GLU A 30 -20.69 -26.06 -29.33
N SER A 31 -21.71 -26.54 -28.62
CA SER A 31 -22.00 -26.11 -27.25
C SER A 31 -20.87 -26.47 -26.28
N ILE A 32 -20.32 -27.69 -26.38
CA ILE A 32 -19.17 -28.13 -25.58
C ILE A 32 -17.95 -27.24 -25.86
N TYR A 33 -17.67 -26.95 -27.14
CA TYR A 33 -16.58 -26.08 -27.54
C TYR A 33 -16.71 -24.67 -26.96
N ASN A 34 -17.90 -24.06 -27.07
CA ASN A 34 -18.16 -22.72 -26.55
C ASN A 34 -18.04 -22.67 -25.02
N LEU A 35 -18.55 -23.69 -24.33
CA LEU A 35 -18.44 -23.78 -22.87
C LEU A 35 -16.98 -23.97 -22.44
N ALA A 36 -16.20 -24.78 -23.15
CA ALA A 36 -14.78 -24.98 -22.88
C ALA A 36 -13.99 -23.67 -23.01
N ASN A 37 -14.27 -22.90 -24.06
CA ASN A 37 -13.67 -21.58 -24.26
C ASN A 37 -14.03 -20.60 -23.15
N MET A 38 -15.31 -20.54 -22.75
CA MET A 38 -15.75 -19.68 -21.65
C MET A 38 -15.04 -20.03 -20.33
N VAL A 39 -14.92 -21.32 -20.01
CA VAL A 39 -14.19 -21.78 -18.81
C VAL A 39 -12.70 -21.42 -18.89
N ARG A 40 -12.09 -21.51 -20.07
CA ARG A 40 -10.70 -21.08 -20.30
C ARG A 40 -10.53 -19.58 -20.04
N GLU A 41 -11.40 -18.74 -20.59
CA GLU A 41 -11.38 -17.29 -20.39
C GLU A 41 -11.58 -16.90 -18.91
N ILE A 42 -12.48 -17.60 -18.21
CA ILE A 42 -12.67 -17.42 -16.76
C ILE A 42 -11.38 -17.74 -16.01
N ASN A 43 -10.73 -18.87 -16.31
CA ASN A 43 -9.47 -19.24 -15.66
C ASN A 43 -8.34 -18.23 -15.92
N GLU A 44 -8.22 -17.73 -17.15
CA GLU A 44 -7.26 -16.68 -17.51
C GLU A 44 -7.53 -15.37 -16.74
N THR A 45 -8.80 -15.00 -16.60
CA THR A 45 -9.23 -13.83 -15.82
C THR A 45 -8.90 -14.00 -14.35
N VAL A 46 -9.20 -15.17 -13.76
CA VAL A 46 -8.88 -15.48 -12.37
C VAL A 46 -7.38 -15.45 -12.11
N ALA A 47 -6.57 -16.01 -13.01
CA ALA A 47 -5.12 -15.95 -12.91
C ALA A 47 -4.61 -14.50 -12.93
N THR A 48 -5.18 -13.66 -13.79
CA THR A 48 -4.86 -12.23 -13.88
C THR A 48 -5.23 -11.49 -12.59
N VAL A 49 -6.43 -11.72 -12.05
CA VAL A 49 -6.89 -11.12 -10.79
C VAL A 49 -6.02 -11.58 -9.61
N SER A 50 -5.65 -12.86 -9.55
CA SER A 50 -4.76 -13.39 -8.53
C SER A 50 -3.39 -12.72 -8.57
N LYS A 51 -2.83 -12.52 -9.77
CA LYS A 51 -1.55 -11.83 -9.95
C LYS A 51 -1.64 -10.37 -9.52
N ALA A 52 -2.69 -9.66 -9.93
CA ALA A 52 -2.91 -8.27 -9.54
C ALA A 52 -3.06 -8.13 -8.02
N SER A 53 -3.78 -9.04 -7.37
CA SER A 53 -3.96 -9.06 -5.92
C SER A 53 -2.65 -9.28 -5.18
N ALA A 54 -1.79 -10.18 -5.66
CA ALA A 54 -0.45 -10.38 -5.11
C ALA A 54 0.43 -9.13 -5.25
N GLN A 55 0.36 -8.45 -6.40
CA GLN A 55 1.07 -7.18 -6.62
C GLN A 55 0.58 -6.08 -5.67
N ILE A 56 -0.74 -5.93 -5.49
CA ILE A 56 -1.32 -4.98 -4.53
C ILE A 56 -0.85 -5.26 -3.11
N SER A 57 -0.82 -6.53 -2.70
CA SER A 57 -0.35 -6.93 -1.37
C SER A 57 1.12 -6.52 -1.18
N GLN A 58 1.97 -6.79 -2.16
CA GLN A 58 3.38 -6.42 -2.13
C GLN A 58 3.57 -4.90 -2.04
N SER A 59 2.90 -4.14 -2.91
CA SER A 59 2.96 -2.67 -2.89
C SER A 59 2.41 -2.09 -1.59
N THR A 60 1.40 -2.70 -0.99
CA THR A 60 0.87 -2.28 0.32
C THR A 60 1.88 -2.50 1.43
N GLN A 61 2.60 -3.62 1.42
CA GLN A 61 3.67 -3.89 2.39
C GLN A 61 4.82 -2.88 2.25
N GLU A 62 5.24 -2.56 1.03
CA GLU A 62 6.25 -1.53 0.75
C GLU A 62 5.81 -0.14 1.22
N LEU A 63 4.57 0.24 0.91
CA LEU A 63 3.98 1.51 1.37
C LEU A 63 3.94 1.60 2.91
N ASN A 64 3.55 0.52 3.58
CA ASN A 64 3.52 0.48 5.04
C ASN A 64 4.93 0.64 5.63
N SER A 65 5.93 -0.05 5.09
CA SER A 65 7.33 0.13 5.53
C SER A 65 7.84 1.55 5.32
N SER A 66 7.50 2.16 4.17
CA SER A 66 7.83 3.56 3.91
C SER A 66 7.13 4.53 4.88
N LYS A 67 5.87 4.25 5.25
CA LYS A 67 5.13 5.04 6.25
C LYS A 67 5.74 4.92 7.64
N GLU A 68 6.18 3.73 8.05
CA GLU A 68 6.88 3.53 9.32
C GLU A 68 8.18 4.33 9.38
N SER A 69 8.99 4.26 8.31
CA SER A 69 10.23 5.05 8.20
C SER A 69 9.95 6.55 8.24
N GLN A 70 8.93 7.02 7.52
CA GLN A 70 8.54 8.43 7.53
C GLN A 70 8.04 8.89 8.91
N ALA A 71 7.26 8.06 9.60
CA ALA A 71 6.82 8.36 10.96
C ALA A 71 8.02 8.49 11.91
N ALA A 72 9.01 7.60 11.81
CA ALA A 72 10.24 7.68 12.58
C ALA A 72 11.03 8.98 12.29
N SER A 73 11.14 9.40 11.02
CA SER A 73 11.78 10.67 10.67
C SER A 73 11.04 11.90 11.21
N ILE A 74 9.70 11.85 11.26
CA ILE A 74 8.88 12.91 11.85
C ILE A 74 9.09 12.97 13.37
N GLU A 75 9.17 11.81 14.02
CA GLU A 75 9.46 11.72 15.46
C GLU A 75 10.84 12.31 15.78
N GLU A 76 11.87 11.94 15.01
CA GLU A 76 13.23 12.50 15.14
C GLU A 76 13.26 14.02 14.90
N THR A 77 12.52 14.51 13.90
CA THR A 77 12.40 15.95 13.62
C THR A 77 11.73 16.68 14.78
N THR A 78 10.70 16.08 15.39
CA THR A 78 9.98 16.65 16.53
C THR A 78 10.88 16.73 17.76
N VAL A 79 11.66 15.68 18.04
CA VAL A 79 12.67 15.68 19.11
C VAL A 79 13.70 16.78 18.87
N SER A 80 14.24 16.86 17.65
CA SER A 80 15.19 17.91 17.27
C SER A 80 14.61 19.31 17.45
N MET A 81 13.34 19.52 17.11
CA MET A 81 12.65 20.79 17.28
C MET A 81 12.44 21.14 18.76
N SER A 82 12.16 20.14 19.61
CA SER A 82 12.08 20.32 21.07
C SER A 82 13.41 20.80 21.62
N GLU A 83 14.53 20.16 21.24
CA GLU A 83 15.86 20.58 21.68
C GLU A 83 16.21 22.00 21.24
N VAL A 84 15.85 22.37 20.00
CA VAL A 84 16.03 23.74 19.49
C VAL A 84 15.22 24.73 20.33
N THR A 85 13.98 24.39 20.65
CA THR A 85 13.10 25.23 21.48
C THR A 85 13.66 25.43 22.89
N ASP A 86 14.20 24.37 23.50
CA ASP A 86 14.86 24.44 24.80
C ASP A 86 16.11 25.31 24.77
N LYS A 87 16.94 25.16 23.73
CA LYS A 87 18.14 26.01 23.52
C LYS A 87 17.76 27.48 23.35
N VAL A 88 16.72 27.79 22.56
CA VAL A 88 16.22 29.16 22.38
C VAL A 88 15.73 29.74 23.71
N THR A 89 14.94 28.98 24.47
CA THR A 89 14.43 29.39 25.78
C THR A 89 15.57 29.68 26.76
N SER A 90 16.57 28.80 26.81
CA SER A 90 17.77 28.97 27.63
C SER A 90 18.56 30.23 27.24
N ASN A 91 18.77 30.46 25.94
CA ASN A 91 19.43 31.65 25.43
C ASN A 91 18.70 32.94 25.82
N THR A 92 17.36 32.97 25.70
CA THR A 92 16.56 34.12 26.14
C THR A 92 16.71 34.37 27.65
N LYS A 93 16.71 33.33 28.48
CA LYS A 93 16.94 33.45 29.93
C LYS A 93 18.34 33.97 30.26
N HIS A 94 19.36 33.50 29.55
CA HIS A 94 20.73 34.01 29.69
C HIS A 94 20.82 35.49 29.32
N ALA A 95 20.22 35.90 28.20
CA ALA A 95 20.18 37.30 27.79
C ALA A 95 19.49 38.20 28.84
N GLN A 96 18.34 37.76 29.37
CA GLN A 96 17.64 38.49 30.43
C GLN A 96 18.48 38.62 31.71
N THR A 97 19.18 37.56 32.09
CA THR A 97 20.07 37.55 33.25
C THR A 97 21.24 38.53 33.04
N ALA A 98 21.86 38.51 31.87
CA ALA A 98 22.93 39.45 31.52
C ALA A 98 22.45 40.91 31.57
N MET A 99 21.26 41.21 31.04
CA MET A 99 20.66 42.54 31.13
C MET A 99 20.43 42.99 32.57
N ASN A 100 19.96 42.08 33.45
CA ASN A 100 19.75 42.39 34.86
C ASN A 100 21.08 42.66 35.59
N ILE A 101 22.12 41.88 35.32
CA ILE A 101 23.47 42.11 35.85
C ILE A 101 23.99 43.47 35.39
N HIS A 102 23.86 43.80 34.10
CA HIS A 102 24.27 45.09 33.56
C HIS A 102 23.56 46.26 34.27
N LYS A 103 22.23 46.18 34.44
CA LYS A 103 21.45 47.19 35.19
C LYS A 103 21.92 47.35 36.64
N MET A 104 22.26 46.25 37.33
CA MET A 104 22.80 46.32 38.69
C MET A 104 24.18 46.98 38.75
N GLN A 105 25.01 46.80 37.72
CA GLN A 105 26.32 47.44 37.62
C GLN A 105 26.20 48.95 37.35
N THR A 106 25.26 49.37 36.51
CA THR A 106 25.05 50.79 36.21
C THR A 106 24.41 51.56 37.37
N ASN A 107 23.63 50.90 38.23
CA ASN A 107 23.01 51.52 39.42
C ASN A 107 23.86 51.48 40.71
N LYS A 108 25.11 51.00 40.66
CA LYS A 108 25.99 51.02 41.83
C LYS A 108 26.39 52.48 42.12
N PRO A 109 26.06 53.06 43.30
CA PRO A 109 26.45 54.43 43.60
C PRO A 109 27.98 54.52 43.63
N LEU A 110 28.52 55.55 42.96
CA LEU A 110 29.92 55.91 43.05
C LEU A 110 30.26 55.99 44.54
N LYS A 111 31.14 55.10 45.03
CA LYS A 111 31.77 55.31 46.33
C LYS A 111 32.47 56.66 46.19
N VAL A 112 31.91 57.69 46.80
CA VAL A 112 32.59 58.96 47.02
C VAL A 112 33.76 58.60 47.92
N VAL A 113 34.92 58.39 47.30
CA VAL A 113 36.18 58.23 48.01
C VAL A 113 36.47 59.61 48.59
N ASN A 114 36.35 59.69 49.91
CA ASN A 114 36.70 60.84 50.73
C ASN A 114 38.17 60.71 51.14
#